data_AF-A0A2N1QTW8-F1
#
_entry.id   AF-A0A2N1QTW8-F1
#
_cell.length_a   1.000
_cell.length_b   1.000
_cell.length_c   1.000
_cell.angle_alpha   90.00
_cell.angle_beta   90.00
_cell.angle_gamma   90.00
#
_symmetry.space_group_name_H-M   'P 1'
#
loop_
_entity.id
_entity.type
_entity.pdbx_description
1 polymer ?
#
loop_
_entity_poly.entity_id
_entity_poly.type
_entity_poly.pdbx_seq_one_letter_code
_entity_poly.pdbx_strand_id
1 'polypeptide(L)'
;MFFCSLMPAAAADAAAYDQVLQRWTKNRKIVDEDGANLEIKATYYSAEYIEALMQKEAQANLWTDSEAENYKYNFLGALKLDEMIPIEIEFINNAPTMFLGPFDIMVKLRIGNKLYKPVDYDKRFNFKFQGKKNGLVYFPRYDEKTGKDLLAGVKSVRLELSPSISPLTNGSDTQFVWDVGNDDPSKLYQGKTAARFETDRLLKRLEKLRKDKAEHEKQLQGINDEITTVQTRLDELAKQQ
;
A
#
# COMPACT_ATOMS: atom_id res chain seq x y z
N MET A 1 -9.99 3.35 58.72
CA MET A 1 -8.86 2.97 57.84
C MET A 1 -9.37 2.93 56.42
N PHE A 2 -8.82 3.80 55.59
CA PHE A 2 -9.01 3.83 54.14
C PHE A 2 -8.46 2.54 53.52
N PHE A 3 -9.22 1.90 52.63
CA PHE A 3 -8.66 1.05 51.59
C PHE A 3 -9.24 1.54 50.26
N CYS A 4 -8.47 2.41 49.60
CA CYS A 4 -8.74 2.84 48.24
C CYS A 4 -8.15 1.76 47.31
N SER A 5 -9.01 0.90 46.79
CA SER A 5 -8.61 -0.10 45.79
C SER A 5 -8.34 0.62 44.47
N LEU A 6 -7.05 0.80 44.13
CA LEU A 6 -6.64 1.17 42.77
C LEU A 6 -7.02 0.03 41.82
N MET A 7 -7.99 0.26 40.94
CA MET A 7 -8.21 -0.59 39.77
C MET A 7 -7.16 -0.28 38.69
N PRO A 8 -6.45 -1.28 38.15
CA PRO A 8 -5.59 -1.11 36.99
C PRO A 8 -6.46 -1.13 35.71
N ALA A 9 -6.98 0.02 35.29
CA ALA A 9 -7.81 0.13 34.08
C ALA A 9 -7.02 0.09 32.75
N ALA A 10 -5.68 0.03 32.78
CA ALA A 10 -4.85 0.16 31.58
C ALA A 10 -4.58 -1.16 30.82
N ALA A 11 -4.85 -2.32 31.43
CA ALA A 11 -4.46 -3.61 30.84
C ALA A 11 -5.43 -4.14 29.77
N ALA A 12 -6.70 -3.74 29.81
CA ALA A 12 -7.73 -4.25 28.90
C ALA A 12 -7.61 -3.65 27.48
N ASP A 13 -7.24 -2.38 27.38
CA ASP A 13 -7.07 -1.68 26.09
C ASP A 13 -5.81 -2.15 25.35
N ALA A 14 -4.73 -2.44 26.10
CA ALA A 14 -3.47 -2.90 25.53
C ALA A 14 -3.57 -4.24 24.79
N ALA A 15 -4.31 -5.17 25.38
CA ALA A 15 -4.56 -6.47 24.76
C ALA A 15 -5.41 -6.36 23.48
N ALA A 16 -6.30 -5.36 23.41
CA ALA A 16 -7.23 -5.21 22.29
C ALA A 16 -6.51 -4.72 21.02
N TYR A 17 -5.72 -3.65 21.08
CA TYR A 17 -4.99 -3.19 19.90
C TYR A 17 -3.89 -4.16 19.48
N ASP A 18 -3.18 -4.82 20.41
CA ASP A 18 -2.10 -5.75 20.04
C ASP A 18 -2.63 -6.96 19.27
N GLN A 19 -3.82 -7.46 19.61
CA GLN A 19 -4.47 -8.53 18.85
C GLN A 19 -4.79 -8.08 17.41
N VAL A 20 -5.28 -6.85 17.25
CA VAL A 20 -5.54 -6.26 15.92
C VAL A 20 -4.24 -6.13 15.13
N LEU A 21 -3.18 -5.58 15.74
CA LEU A 21 -1.88 -5.40 15.11
C LEU A 21 -1.29 -6.74 14.65
N GLN A 22 -1.32 -7.77 15.50
CA GLN A 22 -0.85 -9.12 15.15
C GLN A 22 -1.69 -9.79 14.07
N ARG A 23 -3.02 -9.54 14.03
CA ARG A 23 -3.86 -10.10 12.97
C ARG A 23 -3.44 -9.58 11.60
N TRP A 24 -3.07 -8.31 11.51
CA TRP A 24 -2.72 -7.63 10.25
C TRP A 24 -1.22 -7.66 9.94
N THR A 25 -0.37 -8.00 10.90
CA THR A 25 1.07 -8.24 10.71
C THR A 25 1.37 -9.74 10.72
N LYS A 26 1.70 -10.30 9.55
CA LYS A 26 2.10 -11.70 9.40
C LYS A 26 3.61 -11.84 9.44
N ASN A 27 4.10 -12.96 9.96
CA ASN A 27 5.52 -13.25 10.06
C ASN A 27 5.83 -14.65 9.56
N ARG A 28 6.94 -14.81 8.84
CA ARG A 28 7.52 -16.09 8.45
C ARG A 28 9.00 -16.07 8.77
N LYS A 29 9.44 -17.00 9.62
CA LYS A 29 10.86 -17.26 9.88
C LYS A 29 11.29 -18.54 9.18
N ILE A 30 12.40 -18.44 8.45
CA ILE A 30 13.06 -19.55 7.76
C ILE A 30 14.44 -19.68 8.38
N VAL A 31 14.84 -20.90 8.74
CA VAL A 31 16.13 -21.19 9.39
C VAL A 31 16.72 -22.41 8.67
N ASP A 32 18.00 -22.36 8.33
CA ASP A 32 18.73 -23.52 7.81
C ASP A 32 19.35 -24.37 8.91
N GLU A 33 20.02 -25.45 8.52
CA GLU A 33 20.66 -26.39 9.44
C GLU A 33 21.82 -25.75 10.23
N ASP A 34 22.48 -24.74 9.66
CA ASP A 34 23.62 -24.03 10.26
C ASP A 34 23.18 -22.86 11.16
N GLY A 35 21.87 -22.58 11.26
CA GLY A 35 21.28 -21.55 12.10
C GLY A 35 21.18 -20.16 11.45
N ALA A 36 21.61 -20.02 10.20
CA ALA A 36 21.31 -18.82 9.42
C ALA A 36 19.81 -18.72 9.17
N ASN A 37 19.30 -17.49 9.23
CA ASN A 37 17.86 -17.28 9.20
C ASN A 37 17.45 -16.02 8.45
N LEU A 38 16.26 -16.12 7.87
CA LEU A 38 15.53 -15.02 7.26
C LEU A 38 14.15 -14.94 7.93
N GLU A 39 13.88 -13.81 8.56
CA GLU A 39 12.54 -13.46 9.04
C GLU A 39 11.93 -12.41 8.13
N ILE A 40 10.71 -12.66 7.68
CA ILE A 40 9.95 -11.77 6.81
C ILE A 40 8.65 -11.44 7.53
N LYS A 41 8.44 -10.16 7.80
CA LYS A 41 7.17 -9.64 8.30
C LYS A 41 6.50 -8.83 7.21
N ALA A 42 5.20 -9.02 7.06
CA ALA A 42 4.38 -8.25 6.14
C ALA A 42 3.16 -7.72 6.89
N THR A 43 2.90 -6.43 6.73
CA THR A 43 1.80 -5.72 7.39
C THR A 43 0.89 -5.11 6.35
N TYR A 44 -0.37 -5.52 6.35
CA TYR A 44 -1.41 -4.88 5.53
C TYR A 44 -2.05 -3.74 6.34
N TYR A 45 -1.99 -2.51 5.84
CA TYR A 45 -2.58 -1.35 6.53
C TYR A 45 -4.08 -1.25 6.27
N SER A 46 -4.84 -2.09 6.98
CA SER A 46 -6.30 -1.98 7.04
C SER A 46 -6.72 -0.78 7.90
N ALA A 47 -8.00 -0.40 7.80
CA ALA A 47 -8.56 0.63 8.66
C ALA A 47 -8.40 0.30 10.14
N GLU A 48 -8.72 -0.93 10.51
CA GLU A 48 -8.64 -1.39 11.90
C GLU A 48 -7.20 -1.42 12.42
N TYR A 49 -6.23 -1.85 11.59
CA TYR A 49 -4.82 -1.81 11.94
C TYR A 49 -4.35 -0.39 12.23
N ILE A 50 -4.73 0.56 11.37
CA ILE A 50 -4.31 1.94 11.51
C ILE A 50 -4.91 2.55 12.79
N GLU A 51 -6.20 2.34 13.07
CA GLU A 51 -6.79 2.85 14.32
C GLU A 51 -6.11 2.25 15.55
N ALA A 52 -5.87 0.93 15.56
CA ALA A 52 -5.15 0.27 16.63
C ALA A 52 -3.72 0.81 16.79
N LEU A 53 -3.02 1.09 15.68
CA LEU A 53 -1.70 1.70 15.69
C LEU A 53 -1.74 3.12 16.25
N MET A 54 -2.71 3.95 15.85
CA MET A 54 -2.86 5.31 16.35
C MET A 54 -3.15 5.33 17.85
N GLN A 55 -4.02 4.43 18.34
CA GLN A 55 -4.31 4.29 19.77
C GLN A 55 -3.08 3.88 20.56
N LYS A 56 -2.31 2.90 20.04
CA LYS A 56 -1.07 2.46 20.65
C LYS A 56 -0.02 3.57 20.73
N GLU A 57 0.20 4.29 19.63
CA GLU A 57 1.14 5.41 19.59
C GLU A 57 0.69 6.58 20.47
N ALA A 58 -0.59 6.92 20.48
CA ALA A 58 -1.12 7.98 21.33
C ALA A 58 -0.96 7.63 22.82
N GLN A 59 -1.23 6.38 23.20
CA GLN A 59 -1.04 5.91 24.58
C GLN A 59 0.44 5.89 24.97
N ALA A 60 1.31 5.37 24.11
CA ALA A 60 2.75 5.25 24.38
C ALA A 60 3.42 6.63 24.52
N ASN A 61 2.96 7.62 23.75
CA ASN A 61 3.55 8.96 23.71
C ASN A 61 2.76 10.01 24.52
N LEU A 62 1.67 9.61 25.20
CA LEU A 62 0.79 10.50 25.97
C LEU A 62 0.23 11.67 25.14
N TRP A 63 -0.13 11.42 23.89
CA TRP A 63 -0.65 12.44 22.99
C TRP A 63 -2.02 12.95 23.41
N THR A 64 -2.23 14.24 23.23
CA THR A 64 -3.56 14.85 23.20
C THR A 64 -4.34 14.42 21.96
N ASP A 65 -5.67 14.54 21.98
CA ASP A 65 -6.52 14.24 20.82
C ASP A 65 -6.06 14.97 19.55
N SER A 66 -5.62 16.23 19.69
CA SER A 66 -5.11 17.04 18.57
C SER A 66 -3.81 16.49 17.99
N GLU A 67 -2.87 16.05 18.83
CA GLU A 67 -1.61 15.46 18.37
C GLU A 67 -1.85 14.11 17.68
N ALA A 68 -2.73 13.28 18.24
CA ALA A 68 -3.12 12.01 17.64
C ALA A 68 -3.83 12.22 16.29
N GLU A 69 -4.76 13.17 16.19
CA GLU A 69 -5.44 13.52 14.93
C GLU A 69 -4.46 14.04 13.86
N ASN A 70 -3.52 14.91 14.25
CA ASN A 70 -2.51 15.43 13.33
C ASN A 70 -1.54 14.35 12.84
N TYR A 71 -1.10 13.47 13.73
CA TYR A 71 -0.25 12.35 13.37
C TYR A 71 -0.97 11.40 12.41
N LYS A 72 -2.22 11.02 12.73
CA LYS A 72 -3.09 10.22 11.84
C LYS A 72 -3.24 10.88 10.47
N TYR A 73 -3.45 12.19 10.41
CA TYR A 73 -3.52 12.94 9.16
C TYR A 73 -2.26 12.80 8.30
N ASN A 74 -1.10 13.03 8.87
CA ASN A 74 0.16 12.90 8.14
C ASN A 74 0.42 11.46 7.69
N PHE A 75 0.08 10.50 8.56
CA PHE A 75 0.26 9.07 8.30
C PHE A 75 -0.64 8.58 7.16
N LEU A 76 -1.94 8.90 7.18
CA LEU A 76 -2.87 8.55 6.10
C LEU A 76 -2.49 9.22 4.77
N GLY A 77 -1.99 10.46 4.83
CA GLY A 77 -1.49 11.17 3.66
C GLY A 77 -0.30 10.47 2.98
N ALA A 78 0.56 9.79 3.77
CA ALA A 78 1.68 9.02 3.25
C ALA A 78 1.25 7.67 2.66
N LEU A 79 0.25 7.00 3.26
CA LEU A 79 -0.22 5.67 2.85
C LEU A 79 -1.02 5.65 1.54
N LYS A 80 -1.67 6.77 1.16
CA LYS A 80 -2.45 6.89 -0.09
C LYS A 80 -3.50 5.78 -0.28
N LEU A 81 -4.23 5.43 0.80
CA LEU A 81 -5.18 4.31 0.84
C LEU A 81 -6.36 4.45 -0.15
N ASP A 82 -6.63 5.67 -0.58
CA ASP A 82 -7.64 6.02 -1.57
C ASP A 82 -7.21 5.66 -3.00
N GLU A 83 -5.91 5.57 -3.26
CA GLU A 83 -5.33 5.30 -4.59
C GLU A 83 -4.66 3.93 -4.69
N MET A 84 -4.10 3.45 -3.58
CA MET A 84 -3.19 2.29 -3.54
C MET A 84 -3.51 1.37 -2.37
N ILE A 85 -2.99 0.15 -2.44
CA ILE A 85 -3.02 -0.84 -1.36
C ILE A 85 -1.59 -0.92 -0.80
N PRO A 86 -1.31 -0.25 0.33
CA PRO A 86 0.02 -0.27 0.93
C PRO A 86 0.22 -1.51 1.82
N ILE A 87 1.38 -2.14 1.66
CA ILE A 87 1.86 -3.22 2.51
C ILE A 87 3.28 -2.86 2.94
N GLU A 88 3.55 -2.83 4.25
CA GLU A 88 4.92 -2.76 4.75
C GLU A 88 5.53 -4.16 4.76
N ILE A 89 6.75 -4.27 4.25
CA ILE A 89 7.53 -5.51 4.33
C ILE A 89 8.80 -5.21 5.12
N GLU A 90 9.07 -6.02 6.14
CA GLU A 90 10.31 -6.03 6.92
C GLU A 90 11.03 -7.35 6.70
N PHE A 91 12.30 -7.26 6.32
CA PHE A 91 13.23 -8.37 6.27
C PHE A 91 14.24 -8.26 7.41
N ILE A 92 14.50 -9.36 8.10
CA ILE A 92 15.60 -9.52 9.06
C ILE A 92 16.43 -10.70 8.56
N ASN A 93 17.54 -10.39 7.90
CA ASN A 93 18.40 -11.36 7.24
C ASN A 93 19.70 -11.57 8.04
N ASN A 94 19.80 -12.71 8.73
CA ASN A 94 21.02 -13.18 9.38
C ASN A 94 21.71 -14.29 8.57
N ALA A 95 21.37 -14.40 7.28
CA ALA A 95 21.95 -15.34 6.32
C ALA A 95 22.92 -14.62 5.36
N PRO A 96 23.41 -15.29 4.29
CA PRO A 96 24.13 -14.60 3.22
C PRO A 96 23.35 -13.41 2.65
N THR A 97 24.07 -12.48 2.02
CA THR A 97 23.50 -11.26 1.44
C THR A 97 22.35 -11.58 0.49
N MET A 98 21.19 -10.95 0.70
CA MET A 98 20.02 -11.08 -0.18
C MET A 98 20.15 -10.17 -1.41
N PHE A 99 19.62 -10.64 -2.54
CA PHE A 99 19.56 -9.90 -3.81
C PHE A 99 18.10 -9.77 -4.24
N LEU A 100 17.51 -8.62 -3.92
CA LEU A 100 16.09 -8.34 -4.14
C LEU A 100 15.79 -7.54 -5.40
N GLY A 101 16.81 -7.02 -6.09
CA GLY A 101 16.63 -6.20 -7.30
C GLY A 101 16.52 -7.05 -8.58
N PRO A 102 15.64 -6.70 -9.53
CA PRO A 102 14.60 -5.67 -9.43
C PRO A 102 13.41 -6.15 -8.60
N PHE A 103 12.98 -5.35 -7.61
CA PHE A 103 12.04 -5.82 -6.59
C PHE A 103 10.59 -5.96 -7.08
N ASP A 104 10.20 -5.21 -8.11
CA ASP A 104 8.85 -5.24 -8.70
C ASP A 104 8.46 -6.58 -9.33
N ILE A 105 9.44 -7.44 -9.65
CA ILE A 105 9.18 -8.81 -10.09
C ILE A 105 9.28 -9.84 -8.96
N MET A 106 9.83 -9.46 -7.81
CA MET A 106 10.04 -10.33 -6.65
C MET A 106 8.80 -10.42 -5.76
N VAL A 107 7.90 -9.45 -5.86
CA VAL A 107 6.69 -9.37 -5.03
C VAL A 107 5.45 -9.18 -5.89
N LYS A 108 4.38 -9.91 -5.57
CA LYS A 108 3.07 -9.79 -6.21
C LYS A 108 1.97 -9.82 -5.17
N LEU A 109 0.87 -9.13 -5.46
CA LEU A 109 -0.36 -9.24 -4.69
C LEU A 109 -1.39 -9.99 -5.53
N ARG A 110 -1.85 -11.13 -5.02
CA ARG A 110 -2.97 -11.86 -5.59
C ARG A 110 -4.27 -11.31 -5.01
N ILE A 111 -5.15 -10.87 -5.90
CA ILE A 111 -6.49 -10.40 -5.59
C ILE A 111 -7.46 -11.23 -6.43
N GLY A 112 -8.26 -12.07 -5.75
CA GLY A 112 -9.03 -13.13 -6.42
C GLY A 112 -8.11 -14.06 -7.21
N ASN A 113 -8.34 -14.16 -8.52
CA ASN A 113 -7.55 -15.02 -9.43
C ASN A 113 -6.46 -14.27 -10.22
N LYS A 114 -6.26 -12.97 -9.96
CA LYS A 114 -5.30 -12.13 -10.69
C LYS A 114 -4.11 -11.77 -9.83
N LEU A 115 -2.95 -11.65 -10.47
CA LEU A 115 -1.70 -11.21 -9.85
C LEU A 115 -1.37 -9.79 -10.28
N TYR A 116 -1.03 -8.94 -9.32
CA TYR A 116 -0.68 -7.54 -9.53
C TYR A 116 0.75 -7.29 -9.06
N LYS A 117 1.53 -6.63 -9.91
CA LYS A 117 2.85 -6.08 -9.54
C LYS A 117 2.66 -4.81 -8.72
N PRO A 118 3.64 -4.43 -7.89
CA PRO A 118 3.60 -3.13 -7.23
C PRO A 118 3.67 -2.00 -8.27
N VAL A 119 2.91 -0.93 -8.02
CA VAL A 119 2.97 0.33 -8.79
C VAL A 119 4.04 1.27 -8.24
N ASP A 120 4.34 1.16 -6.95
CA ASP A 120 5.47 1.84 -6.31
C ASP A 120 5.98 1.03 -5.11
N TYR A 121 7.20 1.29 -4.68
CA TYR A 121 7.82 0.64 -3.53
C TYR A 121 9.10 1.37 -3.12
N ASP A 122 9.55 1.13 -1.90
CA ASP A 122 10.83 1.62 -1.40
C ASP A 122 12.01 1.09 -2.23
N LYS A 123 12.66 1.97 -3.00
CA LYS A 123 13.75 1.60 -3.93
C LYS A 123 14.97 1.02 -3.21
N ARG A 124 15.08 1.18 -1.88
CA ARG A 124 16.11 0.52 -1.08
C ARG A 124 16.05 -1.01 -1.20
N PHE A 125 14.90 -1.58 -1.55
CA PHE A 125 14.78 -3.01 -1.83
C PHE A 125 15.58 -3.47 -3.06
N ASN A 126 15.91 -2.60 -4.01
CA ASN A 126 16.73 -3.01 -5.16
C ASN A 126 18.21 -3.26 -4.81
N PHE A 127 18.66 -2.80 -3.65
CA PHE A 127 20.04 -2.96 -3.22
C PHE A 127 20.20 -4.22 -2.37
N LYS A 128 21.28 -4.96 -2.65
CA LYS A 128 21.70 -6.10 -1.85
C LYS A 128 21.86 -5.71 -0.37
N PHE A 129 21.51 -6.60 0.57
CA PHE A 129 21.67 -6.31 1.99
C PHE A 129 21.79 -7.56 2.88
N GLN A 130 22.34 -7.33 4.06
CA GLN A 130 22.32 -8.21 5.22
C GLN A 130 21.77 -7.40 6.41
N GLY A 131 21.24 -8.06 7.42
CA GLY A 131 20.60 -7.41 8.57
C GLY A 131 19.16 -7.02 8.28
N LYS A 132 18.71 -5.89 8.85
CA LYS A 132 17.31 -5.45 8.81
C LYS A 132 17.05 -4.42 7.72
N LYS A 133 15.97 -4.60 6.97
CA LYS A 133 15.46 -3.64 5.99
C LYS A 133 13.94 -3.68 5.93
N ASN A 134 13.28 -2.54 6.11
CA ASN A 134 11.84 -2.40 5.93
C ASN A 134 11.51 -1.32 4.89
N GLY A 135 10.30 -1.38 4.35
CA GLY A 135 9.81 -0.41 3.38
C GLY A 135 8.38 -0.69 2.94
N LEU A 136 7.74 0.34 2.41
CA LEU A 136 6.39 0.27 1.87
C LEU A 136 6.41 -0.24 0.43
N VAL A 137 5.40 -1.04 0.10
CA VAL A 137 5.11 -1.56 -1.22
C VAL A 137 3.66 -1.23 -1.54
N TYR A 138 3.43 -0.57 -2.66
CA TYR A 138 2.12 -0.09 -3.07
C TYR A 138 1.62 -0.90 -4.26
N PHE A 139 0.46 -1.54 -4.09
CA PHE A 139 -0.24 -2.24 -5.16
C PHE A 139 -1.40 -1.39 -5.71
N PRO A 140 -1.85 -1.62 -6.95
CA PRO A 140 -2.97 -0.87 -7.50
C PRO A 140 -4.24 -1.16 -6.69
N ARG A 141 -5.01 -0.12 -6.35
CA ARG A 141 -6.35 -0.26 -5.78
C ARG A 141 -7.41 -0.43 -6.87
N TYR A 142 -7.23 0.20 -8.02
CA TYR A 142 -8.18 0.16 -9.13
C TYR A 142 -7.58 -0.54 -10.34
N ASP A 143 -8.43 -1.23 -11.09
CA ASP A 143 -8.08 -1.78 -12.40
C ASP A 143 -7.79 -0.63 -13.37
N GLU A 144 -6.60 -0.63 -13.96
CA GLU A 144 -6.14 0.48 -14.82
C GLU A 144 -7.04 0.69 -16.06
N LYS A 145 -7.66 -0.37 -16.58
CA LYS A 145 -8.48 -0.31 -17.80
C LYS A 145 -9.91 0.09 -17.50
N THR A 146 -10.47 -0.41 -16.41
CA THR A 146 -11.90 -0.29 -16.11
C THR A 146 -12.21 0.70 -14.99
N GLY A 147 -11.21 1.11 -14.20
CA GLY A 147 -11.35 1.98 -13.03
C GLY A 147 -12.08 1.33 -11.85
N LYS A 148 -12.37 0.02 -11.91
CA LYS A 148 -13.09 -0.69 -10.84
C LYS A 148 -12.16 -0.93 -9.65
N ASP A 149 -12.69 -0.75 -8.44
CA ASP A 149 -11.97 -1.12 -7.20
C ASP A 149 -11.70 -2.63 -7.20
N LEU A 150 -10.43 -3.00 -7.11
CA LEU A 150 -9.95 -4.38 -7.13
C LEU A 150 -10.32 -5.14 -5.86
N LEU A 151 -10.56 -4.46 -4.75
CA LEU A 151 -10.94 -5.06 -3.47
C LEU A 151 -12.46 -5.20 -3.30
N ALA A 152 -13.26 -4.62 -4.20
CA ALA A 152 -14.71 -4.71 -4.12
C ALA A 152 -15.18 -6.18 -4.16
N GLY A 153 -15.82 -6.63 -3.07
CA GLY A 153 -16.31 -8.01 -2.94
C GLY A 153 -15.22 -9.07 -2.71
N VAL A 154 -13.96 -8.67 -2.53
CA VAL A 154 -12.85 -9.58 -2.27
C VAL A 154 -12.79 -9.91 -0.78
N LYS A 155 -12.79 -11.20 -0.44
CA LYS A 155 -12.71 -11.65 0.95
C LYS A 155 -11.30 -11.64 1.50
N SER A 156 -10.32 -11.97 0.67
CA SER A 156 -8.93 -12.13 1.07
C SER A 156 -7.97 -11.73 -0.03
N VAL A 157 -6.80 -11.22 0.35
CA VAL A 157 -5.66 -10.97 -0.55
C VAL A 157 -4.46 -11.79 -0.11
N ARG A 158 -3.56 -12.11 -1.03
CA ARG A 158 -2.34 -12.85 -0.76
C ARG A 158 -1.12 -12.13 -1.31
N LEU A 159 -0.17 -11.77 -0.46
CA LEU A 159 1.16 -11.34 -0.87
C LEU A 159 2.00 -12.58 -1.19
N GLU A 160 2.65 -12.58 -2.34
CA GLU A 160 3.52 -13.66 -2.82
C GLU A 160 4.91 -13.07 -3.07
N LEU A 161 5.91 -13.61 -2.37
CA LEU A 161 7.32 -13.30 -2.58
C LEU A 161 8.00 -14.47 -3.30
N SER A 162 8.68 -14.14 -4.39
CA SER A 162 9.45 -15.11 -5.19
C SER A 162 10.47 -15.85 -4.32
N PRO A 163 10.70 -17.16 -4.51
CA PRO A 163 11.76 -17.87 -3.80
C PRO A 163 13.14 -17.24 -4.04
N SER A 164 13.36 -16.62 -5.20
CA SER A 164 14.65 -16.01 -5.55
C SER A 164 15.07 -14.85 -4.65
N ILE A 165 14.21 -14.37 -3.73
CA ILE A 165 14.59 -13.32 -2.77
C ILE A 165 15.72 -13.75 -1.83
N SER A 166 15.85 -15.06 -1.57
CA SER A 166 16.86 -15.60 -0.67
C SER A 166 17.14 -17.06 -1.00
N PRO A 167 18.40 -17.52 -0.91
CA PRO A 167 18.72 -18.94 -1.04
C PRO A 167 18.00 -19.81 0.00
N LEU A 168 17.64 -19.24 1.16
CA LEU A 168 16.97 -19.97 2.24
C LEU A 168 15.52 -20.39 1.92
N THR A 169 14.88 -19.79 0.92
CA THR A 169 13.49 -20.14 0.57
C THR A 169 13.35 -21.53 -0.06
N ASN A 170 14.48 -22.16 -0.45
CA ASN A 170 14.54 -23.49 -1.06
C ASN A 170 13.54 -23.68 -2.22
N GLY A 171 13.34 -22.65 -3.04
CA GLY A 171 12.47 -22.72 -4.22
C GLY A 171 10.97 -22.60 -3.92
N SER A 172 10.55 -22.40 -2.66
CA SER A 172 9.15 -22.20 -2.30
C SER A 172 8.80 -20.71 -2.17
N ASP A 173 7.65 -20.31 -2.73
CA ASP A 173 7.12 -18.97 -2.51
C ASP A 173 6.87 -18.73 -1.01
N THR A 174 7.22 -17.54 -0.53
CA THR A 174 6.74 -17.08 0.78
C THR A 174 5.43 -16.33 0.59
N GLN A 175 4.38 -16.77 1.29
CA GLN A 175 3.04 -16.25 1.11
C GLN A 175 2.45 -15.73 2.42
N PHE A 176 1.75 -14.60 2.35
CA PHE A 176 1.00 -14.02 3.46
C PHE A 176 -0.43 -13.74 3.01
N VAL A 177 -1.42 -14.12 3.81
CA VAL A 177 -2.84 -13.97 3.49
C VAL A 177 -3.51 -13.12 4.56
N TRP A 178 -4.33 -12.18 4.12
CA TRP A 178 -5.19 -11.37 4.98
C TRP A 178 -6.64 -11.45 4.52
N ASP A 179 -7.55 -11.49 5.49
CA ASP A 179 -8.97 -11.35 5.25
C ASP A 179 -9.34 -9.86 5.21
N VAL A 180 -9.69 -9.36 4.04
CA VAL A 180 -9.98 -7.94 3.77
C VAL A 180 -11.47 -7.68 3.52
N GLY A 181 -12.32 -8.69 3.57
CA GLY A 181 -13.74 -8.55 3.21
C GLY A 181 -14.54 -7.56 4.06
N ASN A 182 -14.05 -7.24 5.27
CA ASN A 182 -14.66 -6.27 6.17
C ASN A 182 -13.83 -4.97 6.32
N ASP A 183 -12.75 -4.83 5.55
CA ASP A 183 -11.90 -3.65 5.57
C ASP A 183 -12.58 -2.49 4.83
N ASP A 184 -12.68 -1.35 5.50
CA ASP A 184 -13.29 -0.14 4.94
C ASP A 184 -12.46 1.09 5.34
N PRO A 185 -11.48 1.47 4.51
CA PRO A 185 -10.63 2.64 4.75
C PRO A 185 -11.41 3.96 4.82
N SER A 186 -12.64 4.05 4.30
CA SER A 186 -13.42 5.29 4.36
C SER A 186 -13.72 5.73 5.79
N LYS A 187 -13.77 4.79 6.73
CA LYS A 187 -13.99 5.05 8.17
C LYS A 187 -12.85 5.85 8.80
N LEU A 188 -11.63 5.74 8.27
CA LEU A 188 -10.45 6.48 8.77
C LEU A 188 -10.56 7.98 8.55
N TYR A 189 -11.37 8.38 7.56
CA TYR A 189 -11.54 9.76 7.12
C TYR A 189 -12.82 10.39 7.71
N GLN A 190 -13.35 9.85 8.80
CA GLN A 190 -14.49 10.39 9.52
C GLN A 190 -14.01 11.21 10.74
N GLY A 191 -14.86 12.11 11.26
CA GLY A 191 -14.54 12.96 12.41
C GLY A 191 -14.18 14.40 12.06
N LYS A 192 -13.54 15.13 13.00
CA LYS A 192 -13.29 16.58 12.88
C LYS A 192 -12.41 16.95 11.68
N THR A 193 -11.50 16.07 11.28
CA THR A 193 -10.57 16.26 10.15
C THR A 193 -11.09 15.70 8.83
N ALA A 194 -12.28 15.08 8.81
CA ALA A 194 -12.88 14.46 7.62
C ALA A 194 -12.99 15.42 6.42
N ALA A 195 -13.53 16.61 6.66
CA ALA A 195 -13.70 17.62 5.62
C ALA A 195 -12.35 18.05 5.02
N ARG A 196 -11.29 18.10 5.83
CA ARG A 196 -9.93 18.42 5.37
C ARG A 196 -9.40 17.32 4.45
N PHE A 197 -9.49 16.05 4.87
CA PHE A 197 -9.07 14.92 4.03
C PHE A 197 -9.84 14.85 2.70
N GLU A 198 -11.16 15.01 2.74
CA GLU A 198 -11.98 15.01 1.53
C GLU A 198 -11.57 16.15 0.59
N THR A 199 -11.34 17.34 1.14
CA THR A 199 -10.86 18.50 0.36
C THR A 199 -9.52 18.20 -0.31
N ASP A 200 -8.53 17.69 0.44
CA ASP A 200 -7.20 17.40 -0.11
C ASP A 200 -7.23 16.28 -1.15
N ARG A 201 -8.07 15.25 -0.93
CA ARG A 201 -8.32 14.18 -1.90
C ARG A 201 -8.91 14.74 -3.19
N LEU A 202 -9.94 15.57 -3.09
CA LEU A 202 -10.61 16.17 -4.23
C LEU A 202 -9.66 17.11 -5.00
N LEU A 203 -8.82 17.87 -4.29
CA LEU A 203 -7.79 18.72 -4.91
C LEU A 203 -6.78 17.89 -5.71
N LYS A 204 -6.22 16.84 -5.11
CA LYS A 204 -5.29 15.92 -5.83
C LYS A 204 -5.95 15.29 -7.04
N ARG A 205 -7.20 14.81 -6.90
CA ARG A 205 -7.95 14.22 -8.01
C ARG A 205 -8.21 15.24 -9.11
N LEU A 206 -8.55 16.47 -8.77
CA LEU A 206 -8.76 17.56 -9.71
C LEU A 206 -7.47 17.91 -10.45
N GLU A 207 -6.33 17.98 -9.77
CA GLU A 207 -5.02 18.20 -10.40
C GLU A 207 -4.68 17.10 -11.41
N LYS A 208 -4.88 15.83 -11.04
CA LYS A 208 -4.68 14.70 -11.94
C LYS A 208 -5.59 14.78 -13.17
N LEU A 209 -6.89 15.02 -12.97
CA LEU A 209 -7.85 15.16 -14.06
C LEU A 209 -7.50 16.34 -14.99
N ARG A 210 -6.98 17.45 -14.46
CA ARG A 210 -6.49 18.57 -15.27
C ARG A 210 -5.29 18.18 -16.12
N LYS A 211 -4.35 17.41 -15.58
CA LYS A 211 -3.19 16.91 -16.32
C LYS A 211 -3.60 15.94 -17.42
N ASP A 212 -4.45 14.96 -17.10
CA ASP A 212 -4.95 13.98 -18.07
C ASP A 212 -5.74 14.66 -19.19
N LYS A 213 -6.60 15.65 -18.85
CA LYS A 213 -7.30 16.48 -19.84
C LYS A 213 -6.34 17.19 -20.78
N ALA A 214 -5.31 17.85 -20.25
CA ALA A 214 -4.34 18.57 -21.07
C ALA A 214 -3.54 17.64 -22.00
N GLU A 215 -3.24 16.42 -21.55
CA GLU A 215 -2.58 15.41 -22.38
C GLU A 215 -3.49 14.91 -23.52
N HIS A 216 -4.76 14.63 -23.22
CA HIS A 216 -5.73 14.22 -24.24
C HIS A 216 -6.06 15.34 -25.23
N GLU A 217 -6.13 16.60 -24.79
CA GLU A 217 -6.29 17.75 -25.68
C GLU A 217 -5.12 17.86 -26.67
N LYS A 218 -3.88 17.62 -26.22
CA LYS A 218 -2.71 17.56 -27.13
C LYS A 218 -2.81 16.42 -28.13
N GLN A 219 -3.25 15.24 -27.69
CA GLN A 219 -3.45 14.09 -28.58
C GLN A 219 -4.53 14.39 -29.63
N LEU A 220 -5.66 14.98 -29.22
CA LEU A 220 -6.73 15.41 -30.12
C LEU A 220 -6.26 16.47 -31.11
N GLN A 221 -5.45 17.42 -30.66
CA GLN A 221 -4.89 18.44 -31.54
C GLN A 221 -3.99 17.79 -32.62
N GLY A 222 -3.10 16.87 -32.24
CA GLY A 222 -2.27 16.15 -33.21
C GLY A 222 -3.08 15.37 -34.25
N ILE A 223 -4.18 14.73 -33.84
CA ILE A 223 -5.09 14.04 -34.77
C ILE A 223 -5.77 15.03 -35.72
N ASN A 224 -6.25 16.18 -35.21
CA ASN A 224 -6.89 17.19 -36.04
C ASN A 224 -5.92 17.83 -37.06
N ASP A 225 -4.66 18.03 -36.67
CA ASP A 225 -3.61 18.51 -37.56
C ASP A 225 -3.34 17.50 -38.69
N GLU A 226 -3.32 16.20 -38.39
CA GLU A 226 -3.18 15.13 -39.38
C GLU A 226 -4.38 15.05 -40.32
N ILE A 227 -5.62 15.14 -39.80
CA ILE A 227 -6.85 15.19 -40.61
C ILE A 227 -6.78 16.37 -41.59
N THR A 228 -6.38 17.55 -41.13
CA THR A 228 -6.27 18.76 -41.95
C THR A 228 -5.23 18.57 -43.06
N THR A 229 -4.10 17.94 -42.75
CA THR A 229 -3.03 17.63 -43.71
C THR A 229 -3.53 16.68 -44.79
N VAL A 230 -4.22 15.62 -44.42
CA VAL A 230 -4.79 14.63 -45.35
C VAL A 230 -5.89 15.26 -46.22
N GLN A 231 -6.80 16.04 -45.63
CA GLN A 231 -7.85 16.74 -46.38
C GLN A 231 -7.26 17.70 -47.41
N THR A 232 -6.29 18.52 -47.01
CA THR A 232 -5.57 19.42 -47.93
C THR A 232 -4.98 18.64 -49.10
N ARG A 233 -4.37 17.48 -48.83
CA ARG A 233 -3.79 16.63 -49.86
C ARG A 233 -4.84 16.04 -50.82
N LEU A 234 -5.99 15.64 -50.30
CA LEU A 234 -7.11 15.15 -51.11
C LEU A 234 -7.65 16.26 -52.02
N ASP A 235 -7.81 17.48 -51.51
CA ASP A 235 -8.29 18.64 -52.27
C ASP A 235 -7.30 19.03 -53.39
N GLU A 236 -6.00 18.98 -53.13
CA GLU A 236 -4.96 19.20 -54.14
C GLU A 236 -5.05 18.17 -55.29
N LEU A 237 -5.21 16.89 -54.95
CA LEU A 237 -5.32 15.81 -55.94
C LEU A 237 -6.62 15.93 -56.76
N ALA A 238 -7.73 16.33 -56.14
CA ALA A 238 -9.01 16.51 -56.82
C ALA A 238 -8.98 17.64 -57.87
N LYS A 239 -8.13 18.67 -57.70
CA LYS A 239 -7.96 19.77 -58.66
C LYS A 239 -7.10 19.41 -59.88
N GLN A 240 -6.42 18.26 -59.86
CA GLN A 240 -5.56 17.79 -60.95
C GLN A 240 -6.28 16.81 -61.90
N GLN A 241 -7.54 16.47 -61.61
CA GLN A 241 -8.44 15.70 -62.48
C GLN A 241 -9.40 16.65 -63.22
#